data_AF-A0A932TG62-F1
#
_entry.id   AF-A0A932TG62-F1
#
_cell.length_a   1.000
_cell.length_b   1.000
_cell.length_c   1.000
_cell.angle_alpha   90.00
_cell.angle_beta   90.00
_cell.angle_gamma   90.00
#
_symmetry.space_group_name_H-M   'P 1'
#
loop_
_entity.id
_entity.type
_entity.pdbx_description
1 polymer ?
#
loop_
_entity_poly.entity_id
_entity_poly.type
_entity_poly.pdbx_seq_one_letter_code
_entity_poly.pdbx_strand_id
1 'polypeptide(L)'
;MAKTVSVAELGHGGASRAIRAAQDEPVLVSKENRPAAWILSAEKLAQVAAARGAESMGTYQRALELLAVELYRGATITLGQGAKLAGMSLSDFIDLCASLDVPILWEPEGGIGAEVDRLEDLLRQTESRP
;
A
#
# COMPACT_ATOMS: atom_id res chain seq x y z
N MET A 1 -0.91 -17.16 22.31
CA MET A 1 -0.55 -18.25 21.37
C MET A 1 -1.10 -17.77 20.05
N ALA A 2 -0.27 -17.54 19.02
CA ALA A 2 -0.70 -16.81 17.83
C ALA A 2 -1.96 -17.45 17.22
N LYS A 3 -3.02 -16.65 17.09
CA LYS A 3 -4.29 -17.11 16.54
C LYS A 3 -4.06 -17.58 15.10
N THR A 4 -4.51 -18.79 14.78
CA THR A 4 -4.42 -19.34 13.43
C THR A 4 -5.78 -19.30 12.75
N VAL A 5 -5.82 -18.85 11.50
CA VAL A 5 -7.02 -18.77 10.67
C VAL A 5 -6.75 -19.44 9.33
N SER A 6 -7.64 -20.29 8.85
CA SER A 6 -7.54 -20.88 7.50
C SER A 6 -7.90 -19.83 6.45
N VAL A 7 -7.25 -19.90 5.28
CA VAL A 7 -7.56 -19.00 4.15
C VAL A 7 -9.04 -19.09 3.74
N ALA A 8 -9.66 -20.26 3.90
CA ALA A 8 -11.07 -20.48 3.62
C ALA A 8 -11.98 -19.67 4.56
N GLU A 9 -11.51 -19.36 5.76
CA GLU A 9 -12.24 -18.57 6.75
C GLU A 9 -12.12 -17.06 6.54
N LEU A 10 -11.34 -16.59 5.55
CA LEU A 10 -11.18 -15.16 5.28
C LEU A 10 -12.35 -14.54 4.49
N GLY A 11 -13.20 -15.37 3.87
CA GLY A 11 -14.43 -14.92 3.22
C GLY A 11 -15.50 -14.39 4.21
N HIS A 12 -16.56 -13.76 3.69
CA HIS A 12 -17.77 -13.33 4.43
C HIS A 12 -17.49 -12.72 5.83
N GLY A 13 -16.71 -11.63 5.87
CA GLY A 13 -16.38 -10.90 7.11
C GLY A 13 -15.26 -11.53 7.97
N GLY A 14 -14.72 -12.67 7.54
CA GLY A 14 -13.57 -13.32 8.19
C GLY A 14 -12.29 -12.50 8.15
N ALA A 15 -11.99 -11.86 7.02
CA ALA A 15 -10.87 -10.93 6.90
C ALA A 15 -10.91 -9.81 7.96
N SER A 16 -12.08 -9.18 8.16
CA SER A 16 -12.25 -8.14 9.17
C SER A 16 -12.03 -8.65 10.60
N ARG A 17 -12.48 -9.88 10.91
CA ARG A 17 -12.22 -10.51 12.21
C ARG A 17 -10.74 -10.84 12.40
N ALA A 18 -10.07 -11.30 11.35
CA ALA A 18 -8.63 -11.58 11.37
C ALA A 18 -7.83 -10.29 11.58
N ILE A 19 -8.16 -9.21 10.86
CA ILE A 19 -7.53 -7.89 11.06
C ILE A 19 -7.77 -7.35 12.47
N ARG A 20 -8.99 -7.50 13.01
CA ARG A 20 -9.29 -7.10 14.39
C ARG A 20 -8.46 -7.88 15.40
N ALA A 21 -8.37 -9.20 15.24
CA ALA A 21 -7.53 -10.03 16.10
C ALA A 21 -6.04 -9.68 15.97
N ALA A 22 -5.57 -9.32 14.77
CA ALA A 22 -4.21 -8.87 14.51
C ALA A 22 -3.83 -7.57 15.23
N GLN A 23 -4.82 -6.76 15.67
CA GLN A 23 -4.56 -5.63 16.55
C GLN A 23 -4.12 -6.06 17.95
N ASP A 24 -4.51 -7.25 18.40
CA ASP A 24 -4.18 -7.76 19.73
C ASP A 24 -2.95 -8.70 19.71
N GLU A 25 -2.87 -9.60 18.73
CA GLU A 25 -1.75 -10.52 18.58
C GLU A 25 -1.57 -10.93 17.11
N PRO A 26 -0.35 -11.28 16.67
CA PRO A 26 -0.13 -11.80 15.32
C PRO A 26 -1.10 -12.91 14.93
N VAL A 27 -1.67 -12.82 13.73
CA VAL A 27 -2.55 -13.86 13.17
C VAL A 27 -1.81 -14.63 12.09
N LEU A 28 -1.70 -15.94 12.26
CA LEU A 28 -1.18 -16.85 11.25
C LEU A 28 -2.30 -17.26 10.29
N VAL A 29 -2.16 -16.93 9.01
CA VAL A 29 -3.02 -17.47 7.95
C VAL A 29 -2.43 -18.78 7.45
N SER A 30 -3.26 -19.82 7.41
CA SER A 30 -2.87 -21.15 6.95
C SER A 30 -3.67 -21.59 5.71
N LYS A 31 -3.06 -22.41 4.87
CA LYS A 31 -3.74 -23.12 3.77
C LYS A 31 -3.29 -24.57 3.82
N GLU A 32 -4.25 -25.51 3.83
CA GLU A 32 -3.95 -26.95 3.89
C GLU A 32 -3.04 -27.31 5.09
N ASN A 33 -3.32 -26.73 6.27
CA ASN A 33 -2.53 -26.88 7.50
C ASN A 33 -1.06 -26.44 7.39
N ARG A 34 -0.72 -25.59 6.41
CA ARG A 34 0.61 -24.99 6.27
C ARG A 34 0.54 -23.48 6.43
N PRO A 35 1.52 -22.85 7.11
CA PRO A 35 1.68 -21.38 7.13
C PRO A 35 1.68 -20.82 5.71
N ALA A 36 0.80 -19.85 5.45
CA ALA A 36 0.69 -19.18 4.15
C ALA A 36 1.02 -17.69 4.24
N ALA A 37 0.57 -17.00 5.30
CA ALA A 37 0.85 -15.59 5.52
C ALA A 37 0.71 -15.22 7.00
N TRP A 38 1.25 -14.07 7.39
CA TRP A 38 1.05 -13.49 8.73
C TRP A 38 0.36 -12.14 8.59
N ILE A 39 -0.59 -11.86 9.47
CA ILE A 39 -1.20 -10.55 9.61
C ILE A 39 -0.69 -9.95 10.91
N LEU A 40 -0.04 -8.79 10.80
CA LEU A 40 0.57 -8.06 11.90
C LEU A 40 -0.02 -6.65 11.95
N SER A 41 -0.26 -6.12 13.15
CA SER A 41 -0.62 -4.71 13.31
C SER A 41 0.60 -3.82 13.11
N ALA A 42 0.50 -2.90 12.14
CA ALA A 42 1.50 -1.87 11.92
C ALA A 42 1.69 -0.97 13.17
N GLU A 43 0.60 -0.65 13.86
CA GLU A 43 0.66 0.16 15.09
C GLU A 43 1.47 -0.54 16.19
N LYS A 44 1.27 -1.85 16.38
CA LYS A 44 2.08 -2.62 17.34
C LYS A 44 3.54 -2.73 16.94
N LEU A 45 3.83 -2.91 15.65
CA LEU A 45 5.20 -2.90 15.17
C LEU A 45 5.89 -1.56 15.45
N ALA A 46 5.18 -0.44 15.24
CA ALA A 46 5.67 0.89 15.59
C ALA A 46 5.91 1.04 17.10
N GLN A 47 4.98 0.59 17.96
CA GLN A 47 5.14 0.61 19.42
C GLN A 47 6.35 -0.19 19.88
N VAL A 48 6.56 -1.40 19.33
CA VAL A 48 7.72 -2.25 19.65
C VAL A 48 9.02 -1.60 19.19
N ALA A 49 9.03 -1.01 17.99
CA ALA A 49 10.19 -0.28 17.50
C ALA A 49 10.52 0.91 18.41
N ALA A 50 9.52 1.68 18.85
CA ALA A 50 9.68 2.83 19.74
C ALA A 50 10.25 2.41 21.10
N ALA A 51 9.73 1.32 21.68
CA ALA A 51 10.21 0.78 22.94
C ALA A 51 11.66 0.28 22.89
N ARG A 52 12.14 -0.12 21.71
CA ARG A 52 13.53 -0.59 21.49
C ARG A 52 14.53 0.54 21.17
N GLY A 53 14.05 1.76 20.96
CA GLY A 53 14.88 2.95 20.77
C GLY A 53 15.03 3.40 19.31
N ALA A 54 15.84 4.45 19.11
CA ALA A 54 15.88 5.21 17.87
C ALA A 54 16.28 4.39 16.63
N GLU A 55 17.22 3.45 16.77
CA GLU A 55 17.67 2.59 15.67
C GLU A 55 16.55 1.66 15.16
N SER A 56 15.81 1.04 16.07
CA SER A 56 14.66 0.19 15.72
C SER A 56 13.55 1.00 15.06
N MET A 57 13.31 2.24 15.53
CA MET A 57 12.39 3.17 14.88
C MET A 57 12.82 3.54 13.46
N GLY A 58 14.10 3.86 13.26
CA GLY A 58 14.63 4.14 11.92
C GLY A 58 14.48 2.95 10.97
N THR A 59 14.70 1.73 11.47
CA THR A 59 14.51 0.50 10.70
C THR A 59 13.05 0.28 10.32
N TYR A 60 12.12 0.48 11.26
CA TYR A 60 10.69 0.37 11.00
C TYR A 60 10.22 1.40 9.96
N GLN A 61 10.66 2.65 10.11
CA GLN A 61 10.33 3.72 9.19
C GLN A 61 10.84 3.41 7.77
N ARG A 62 12.09 2.96 7.65
CA ARG A 62 12.67 2.57 6.36
C ARG A 62 11.94 1.39 5.72
N ALA A 63 11.45 0.45 6.53
CA ALA A 63 10.63 -0.66 6.02
C ALA A 63 9.28 -0.18 5.45
N LEU A 64 8.62 0.80 6.09
CA LEU A 64 7.38 1.39 5.58
C LEU A 64 7.59 2.16 4.27
N GLU A 65 8.69 2.90 4.16
CA GLU A 65 9.08 3.60 2.93
C GLU A 65 9.19 2.62 1.75
N LEU A 66 9.99 1.57 1.92
CA LEU A 66 10.20 0.57 0.87
C LEU A 66 8.91 -0.18 0.54
N LEU A 67 8.09 -0.52 1.54
CA LEU A 67 6.80 -1.15 1.34
C LEU A 67 5.84 -0.24 0.54
N ALA A 68 5.78 1.05 0.88
CA ALA A 68 4.95 2.00 0.17
C ALA A 68 5.35 2.14 -1.30
N VAL A 69 6.66 2.16 -1.58
CA VAL A 69 7.19 2.21 -2.95
C VAL A 69 6.78 0.96 -3.74
N GLU A 70 6.93 -0.23 -3.18
CA GLU A 70 6.55 -1.48 -3.87
C GLU A 70 5.04 -1.59 -4.10
N LEU A 71 4.21 -1.17 -3.13
CA LEU A 71 2.77 -1.14 -3.31
C LEU A 71 2.32 -0.11 -4.37
N TYR A 72 3.02 1.03 -4.44
CA TYR A 72 2.78 2.02 -5.50
C TYR A 72 3.22 1.49 -6.87
N ARG A 73 4.41 0.86 -6.95
CA ARG A 73 4.92 0.22 -8.17
C ARG A 73 3.96 -0.83 -8.72
N GLY A 74 3.32 -1.60 -7.84
CA GLY A 74 2.28 -2.58 -8.21
C GLY A 74 0.88 -1.99 -8.43
N ALA A 75 0.74 -0.66 -8.54
CA ALA A 75 -0.53 0.07 -8.67
C ALA A 75 -1.60 -0.32 -7.62
N THR A 76 -1.17 -0.85 -6.47
CA THR A 76 -2.06 -1.32 -5.40
C THR A 76 -2.53 -0.16 -4.52
N ILE A 77 -1.73 0.91 -4.44
CA ILE A 77 -2.07 2.16 -3.76
C ILE A 77 -1.76 3.35 -4.66
N THR A 78 -2.43 4.47 -4.43
CA THR A 78 -2.11 5.74 -5.10
C THR A 78 -0.84 6.38 -4.53
N LEU A 79 -0.25 7.31 -5.28
CA LEU A 79 0.94 8.05 -4.84
C LEU A 79 0.72 8.74 -3.48
N GLY A 80 -0.44 9.36 -3.27
CA GLY A 80 -0.79 10.00 -2.00
C GLY A 80 -1.00 9.02 -0.85
N GLN A 81 -1.51 7.82 -1.12
CA GLN A 81 -1.61 6.75 -0.13
C GLN A 81 -0.21 6.21 0.24
N GLY A 82 0.70 6.12 -0.73
CA GLY A 82 2.11 5.76 -0.50
C GLY A 82 2.82 6.75 0.41
N ALA A 83 2.72 8.05 0.13
CA ALA A 83 3.31 9.10 0.98
C ALA A 83 2.79 9.02 2.43
N LYS A 84 1.48 8.79 2.60
CA LYS A 84 0.87 8.62 3.93
C LYS A 84 1.38 7.38 4.64
N LEU A 85 1.51 6.25 3.94
CA LEU A 85 2.03 5.00 4.51
C LEU A 85 3.51 5.14 4.93
N ALA A 86 4.30 5.82 4.10
CA ALA A 86 5.70 6.13 4.37
C ALA A 86 5.89 7.25 5.39
N GLY A 87 4.83 7.87 5.91
CA GLY A 87 4.90 8.91 6.94
C GLY A 87 5.65 10.19 6.50
N MET A 88 5.61 10.54 5.22
CA MET A 88 6.34 11.68 4.65
C MET A 88 5.45 12.55 3.76
N SER A 89 5.96 13.70 3.31
CA SER A 89 5.23 14.53 2.37
C SER A 89 5.11 13.86 1.00
N LEU A 90 4.15 14.31 0.18
CA LEU A 90 4.01 13.81 -1.18
C LEU A 90 5.27 14.07 -2.02
N SER A 91 5.92 15.22 -1.82
CA SER A 91 7.16 15.57 -2.52
C SER A 91 8.29 14.62 -2.15
N ASP A 92 8.50 14.38 -0.86
CA ASP A 92 9.56 13.48 -0.39
C ASP A 92 9.34 12.05 -0.90
N PHE A 93 8.07 11.62 -0.99
CA PHE A 93 7.73 10.32 -1.53
C PHE A 93 7.97 10.21 -3.04
N ILE A 94 7.72 11.30 -3.79
CA ILE A 94 8.07 11.40 -5.22
C ILE A 94 9.59 11.27 -5.39
N ASP A 95 10.37 11.99 -4.59
CA ASP A 95 11.83 11.95 -4.62
C ASP A 95 12.36 10.57 -4.26
N LEU A 96 11.76 9.92 -3.25
CA LEU A 96 12.09 8.54 -2.87
C LEU A 96 11.81 7.57 -4.02
N CYS A 97 10.64 7.63 -4.66
CA CYS A 97 10.31 6.81 -5.81
C CYS A 97 11.30 7.03 -6.96
N ALA A 98 11.64 8.28 -7.27
CA ALA A 98 12.63 8.62 -8.28
C ALA A 98 14.01 8.04 -7.95
N SER A 99 14.44 8.10 -6.68
CA SER A 99 15.72 7.53 -6.23
C SER A 99 15.81 6.00 -6.30
N LEU A 100 14.66 5.33 -6.43
CA LEU A 100 14.53 3.87 -6.53
C LEU A 100 14.07 3.43 -7.93
N ASP A 101 14.22 4.31 -8.93
CA ASP A 101 13.84 4.09 -10.33
C ASP A 101 12.37 3.62 -10.47
N VAL A 102 11.47 4.24 -9.70
CA VAL A 102 10.02 4.01 -9.79
C VAL A 102 9.37 5.15 -10.55
N PRO A 103 8.74 4.89 -11.72
CA PRO A 103 8.11 5.94 -12.49
C PRO A 103 6.90 6.50 -11.76
N ILE A 104 6.84 7.83 -11.65
CA ILE A 104 5.69 8.57 -11.11
C ILE A 104 4.61 8.77 -12.18
N LEU A 105 5.06 8.93 -13.42
CA LEU A 105 4.21 9.05 -14.60
C LEU A 105 4.11 7.69 -15.26
N TRP A 106 2.90 7.15 -15.26
CA TRP A 106 2.59 5.90 -15.92
C TRP A 106 2.09 6.21 -17.32
N GLU A 107 2.52 5.42 -18.28
CA GLU A 107 1.85 5.41 -19.57
C GLU A 107 0.43 4.86 -19.33
N PRO A 108 -0.64 5.60 -19.71
CA PRO A 108 -2.01 5.12 -19.56
C PRO A 108 -2.18 3.76 -20.25
N GLU A 109 -3.12 2.92 -19.81
CA GLU A 109 -3.35 1.60 -20.45
C GLU A 109 -3.65 1.70 -21.96
N GLY A 110 -4.18 2.85 -22.43
CA GLY A 110 -4.41 3.14 -23.85
C GLY A 110 -3.27 3.86 -24.57
N GLY A 111 -2.14 4.13 -23.89
CA GLY A 111 -1.07 4.99 -24.35
C GLY A 111 -1.40 6.48 -24.23
N ILE A 112 -0.37 7.33 -24.30
CA ILE A 112 -0.53 8.79 -24.23
C ILE A 112 -1.39 9.31 -25.40
N GLY A 113 -1.26 8.72 -26.59
CA GLY A 113 -2.05 9.11 -27.76
C GLY A 113 -3.56 9.03 -27.54
N ALA A 114 -4.04 7.94 -26.92
CA ALA A 114 -5.46 7.78 -26.64
C ALA A 114 -6.00 8.79 -25.61
N GLU A 115 -5.16 9.29 -24.70
CA GLU A 115 -5.59 10.37 -23.79
C GLU A 115 -5.61 11.73 -24.48
N VAL A 116 -4.69 12.00 -25.40
CA VAL A 116 -4.74 13.21 -26.23
C VAL A 116 -6.04 13.22 -27.04
N ASP A 117 -6.38 12.11 -27.70
CA ASP A 117 -7.63 11.98 -28.48
C ASP A 117 -8.87 12.24 -27.60
N ARG A 118 -8.92 11.67 -26.39
CA ARG A 118 -10.03 11.91 -25.46
C ARG A 118 -10.11 13.36 -25.00
N LEU A 119 -8.98 14.02 -24.80
CA LEU A 119 -8.93 15.43 -24.41
C LEU A 119 -9.45 16.32 -25.54
N GLU A 120 -9.06 16.04 -26.79
CA GLU A 120 -9.56 16.74 -27.98
C GLU A 120 -11.09 16.59 -28.12
N ASP A 121 -11.61 15.39 -27.89
CA ASP A 121 -13.05 15.12 -27.93
C ASP A 121 -13.81 15.85 -26.82
N LEU A 122 -13.25 15.93 -25.62
CA LEU A 122 -13.80 16.72 -24.51
C LEU A 122 -13.86 18.22 -24.85
N LEU A 123 -12.78 18.77 -25.40
CA LEU A 123 -12.71 20.18 -25.80
C LEU A 123 -13.77 20.50 -26.87
N ARG A 124 -13.89 19.67 -27.91
CA ARG A 124 -14.92 19.81 -28.94
C ARG A 124 -16.34 19.81 -28.37
N GLN A 125 -16.61 18.96 -27.39
CA GLN A 125 -17.92 18.91 -26.72
C GLN A 125 -18.21 20.15 -25.86
N THR A 126 -17.17 20.76 -25.30
CA THR A 126 -17.31 21.97 -24.46
C THR A 126 -17.57 23.20 -25.34
N GLU A 127 -16.94 23.28 -26.51
CA GLU A 127 -17.14 24.36 -27.49
C GLU A 127 -18.48 24.25 -28.24
N SER A 128 -19.07 23.05 -28.30
CA SER A 128 -20.36 22.79 -28.95
C SER A 128 -21.58 22.96 -28.04
N ARG A 129 -21.37 23.36 -26.77
CA ARG A 129 -22.44 23.66 -25.81
C ARG A 129 -22.81 25.16 -25.93
N PRO A 130 -24.05 25.51 -26.31
CA PRO A 130 -24.48 26.90 -26.44
C PRO A 130 -24.55 27.65 -25.11
#